data_AF-A0A7V9LC56-F1
#
_entry.id   AF-A0A7V9LC56-F1
#
_cell.length_a   1.000
_cell.length_b   1.000
_cell.length_c   1.000
_cell.angle_alpha   90.00
_cell.angle_beta   90.00
_cell.angle_gamma   90.00
#
_symmetry.space_group_name_H-M   'P 1'
#
loop_
_entity.id
_entity.type
_entity.pdbx_description
1 polymer ?
#
loop_
_entity_poly.entity_id
_entity_poly.type
_entity_poly.pdbx_seq_one_letter_code
_entity_poly.pdbx_strand_id
1 'polypeptide(L)'
;MSHKLEPDALLADAAWLQRLARSLSGTEADADDLRQESWIAAWRKGPETDRSLRPWLTKVVRDFAAMRRRSDRRREAREKVVEHHDVTPPDVLLEQMRM
;
A
#
# COMPACT_ATOMS: atom_id res chain seq x y z
N MET A 1 -16.71 31.62 -5.45
CA MET A 1 -15.47 31.76 -4.65
C MET A 1 -14.72 30.44 -4.75
N SER A 2 -13.70 30.38 -5.60
CA SER A 2 -12.82 29.21 -5.70
C SER A 2 -11.89 29.26 -4.49
N HIS A 3 -12.11 28.39 -3.49
CA HIS A 3 -11.11 28.16 -2.44
C HIS A 3 -9.95 27.47 -3.14
N LYS A 4 -9.05 28.28 -3.71
CA LYS A 4 -7.88 27.81 -4.42
C LYS A 4 -7.09 26.92 -3.48
N LEU A 5 -6.61 25.81 -4.01
CA LEU A 5 -5.70 24.92 -3.33
C LEU A 5 -4.44 25.73 -2.97
N GLU A 6 -4.39 26.30 -1.77
CA GLU A 6 -3.24 27.08 -1.31
C GLU A 6 -2.04 26.14 -1.17
N PRO A 7 -0.90 26.41 -1.81
CA PRO A 7 0.25 25.50 -1.83
C PRO A 7 0.71 25.06 -0.44
N ASP A 8 0.70 25.96 0.55
CA ASP A 8 1.11 25.64 1.92
C ASP A 8 0.15 24.68 2.62
N ALA A 9 -1.15 24.78 2.34
CA ALA A 9 -2.14 23.86 2.89
C ALA A 9 -1.97 22.46 2.28
N LEU A 10 -1.69 22.38 0.97
CA LEU A 10 -1.37 21.12 0.29
C LEU A 10 -0.09 20.48 0.84
N LEU A 11 0.96 21.27 1.08
CA LEU A 11 2.21 20.79 1.68
C LEU A 11 2.00 20.30 3.11
N ALA A 12 1.18 21.00 3.90
CA ALA A 12 0.82 20.56 5.25
C ALA A 12 0.05 19.23 5.24
N ASP A 13 -0.85 19.05 4.28
CA ASP A 13 -1.59 17.80 4.08
C ASP A 13 -0.67 16.67 3.62
N ALA A 14 0.29 16.94 2.74
CA ALA A 14 1.30 15.97 2.31
C ALA A 14 2.19 15.50 3.47
N ALA A 15 2.69 16.44 4.28
CA ALA A 15 3.51 16.12 5.44
C ALA A 15 2.71 15.34 6.50
N TRP A 16 1.45 15.70 6.71
CA TRP A 16 0.55 14.97 7.60
C TRP A 16 0.27 13.55 7.11
N LEU A 17 -0.06 13.39 5.82
CA LEU A 17 -0.36 12.08 5.24
C LEU A 17 0.87 11.16 5.27
N GLN A 18 2.07 11.70 5.04
CA GLN A 18 3.31 10.94 5.18
C GLN A 18 3.49 10.38 6.60
N ARG A 19 3.26 11.20 7.64
CA ARG A 19 3.32 10.73 9.03
C ARG A 19 2.28 9.65 9.32
N LEU A 20 1.07 9.82 8.81
CA LEU A 20 0.00 8.84 8.98
C LEU A 20 0.33 7.52 8.26
N ALA A 21 0.79 7.56 7.01
CA ALA A 21 1.19 6.37 6.27
C ALA A 21 2.33 5.61 6.97
N ARG A 22 3.35 6.33 7.46
CA ARG A 22 4.43 5.73 8.26
C ARG A 22 3.91 5.03 9.52
N SER A 23 2.93 5.61 10.22
CA SER A 23 2.35 4.97 11.42
C SER A 23 1.54 3.70 11.14
N LEU A 24 1.14 3.47 9.88
CA LEU A 24 0.30 2.35 9.46
C LEU A 24 1.07 1.26 8.69
N SER A 25 2.36 1.49 8.44
CA SER A 25 3.22 0.67 7.58
C SER A 25 4.33 0.00 8.39
N GLY A 26 4.77 -1.18 7.96
CA GLY A 26 5.90 -1.89 8.57
C GLY A 26 7.26 -1.42 8.05
N THR A 27 7.32 -0.84 6.86
CA THR A 27 8.54 -0.37 6.21
C THR A 27 8.37 1.05 5.65
N GLU A 28 9.49 1.73 5.36
CA GLU A 28 9.44 3.04 4.70
C GLU A 28 8.90 2.96 3.27
N ALA A 29 9.25 1.90 2.52
CA ALA A 29 8.73 1.68 1.17
C ALA A 29 7.21 1.53 1.16
N ASP A 30 6.65 0.74 2.08
CA ASP A 30 5.19 0.58 2.19
C ASP A 30 4.50 1.89 2.56
N ALA A 31 5.14 2.73 3.37
CA ALA A 31 4.60 4.03 3.74
C ALA A 31 4.55 5.00 2.55
N ASP A 32 5.58 5.00 1.72
CA ASP A 32 5.63 5.82 0.51
C ASP A 32 4.60 5.37 -0.52
N ASP A 33 4.42 4.06 -0.71
CA ASP A 33 3.37 3.49 -1.56
C ASP A 33 1.98 3.90 -1.06
N LEU A 34 1.70 3.72 0.24
CA LEU A 34 0.43 4.09 0.87
C LEU A 34 0.10 5.57 0.69
N ARG A 35 1.10 6.44 0.85
CA ARG A 35 0.97 7.89 0.59
C ARG A 35 0.62 8.13 -0.88
N GLN A 36 1.34 7.50 -1.80
CA GLN A 36 1.15 7.73 -3.24
C GLN A 36 -0.22 7.24 -3.72
N GLU A 37 -0.62 6.03 -3.35
CA GLU A 37 -1.94 5.46 -3.68
C GLU A 37 -3.06 6.36 -3.15
N SER A 38 -2.91 6.89 -1.94
CA SER A 38 -3.89 7.79 -1.32
C SER A 38 -4.04 9.11 -2.10
N TRP A 39 -2.94 9.68 -2.58
CA TRP A 39 -2.99 10.87 -3.45
C TRP A 39 -3.61 10.59 -4.81
N ILE A 40 -3.30 9.44 -5.42
CA ILE A 40 -3.93 9.01 -6.68
C ILE A 40 -5.43 8.84 -6.48
N ALA A 41 -5.85 8.24 -5.37
CA ALA A 41 -7.25 8.09 -5.02
C ALA A 41 -7.92 9.47 -4.85
N ALA A 42 -7.27 10.40 -4.15
CA ALA A 42 -7.78 11.76 -3.95
C ALA A 42 -7.98 12.48 -5.29
N TRP A 43 -7.03 12.35 -6.21
CA TRP A 43 -7.15 12.94 -7.54
C TRP A 43 -8.31 12.35 -8.36
N ARG A 44 -8.58 11.04 -8.22
CA ARG A 44 -9.62 10.35 -8.99
C ARG A 44 -11.03 10.48 -8.40
N LYS A 45 -11.15 10.45 -7.07
CA LYS A 45 -12.42 10.27 -6.35
C LYS A 45 -12.49 11.06 -5.03
N GLY A 46 -11.61 12.03 -4.85
CA GLY A 46 -11.61 12.90 -3.69
C GLY A 46 -12.94 13.67 -3.57
N PRO A 47 -13.23 14.20 -2.38
CA PRO A 47 -14.40 15.04 -2.18
C PRO A 47 -14.29 16.32 -3.02
N GLU A 48 -15.42 16.97 -3.25
CA GLU A 48 -15.47 18.31 -3.85
C GLU A 48 -14.62 19.31 -3.05
N THR A 49 -14.14 20.37 -3.71
CA THR A 49 -13.18 21.34 -3.15
C THR A 49 -13.73 22.16 -1.99
N ASP A 50 -15.03 22.11 -1.74
CA ASP A 50 -15.72 22.73 -0.61
C ASP A 50 -15.63 21.91 0.69
N ARG A 51 -15.17 20.66 0.62
CA ARG A 51 -15.04 19.75 1.75
C ARG A 51 -13.58 19.50 2.11
N SER A 52 -13.32 19.28 3.41
CA SER A 52 -11.99 18.93 3.89
C SER A 52 -11.52 17.58 3.33
N LEU A 53 -10.31 17.56 2.79
CA LEU A 53 -9.69 16.36 2.21
C LEU A 53 -9.19 15.38 3.28
N ARG A 54 -8.77 15.87 4.46
CA ARG A 54 -8.13 15.05 5.50
C ARG A 54 -9.00 13.91 6.05
N PRO A 55 -10.28 14.09 6.41
CA PRO A 55 -11.11 12.99 6.88
C PRO A 55 -11.25 11.87 5.83
N TRP A 56 -11.38 12.27 4.57
CA TRP A 56 -11.46 11.34 3.44
C TRP A 56 -10.13 10.58 3.24
N LEU A 57 -9.00 11.28 3.23
CA LEU A 57 -7.66 10.67 3.15
C LEU A 57 -7.40 9.71 4.31
N THR A 58 -7.84 10.07 5.52
CA THR A 58 -7.72 9.21 6.70
C THR A 58 -8.42 7.87 6.49
N LYS A 59 -9.63 7.89 5.92
CA LYS A 59 -10.35 6.67 5.58
C LYS A 59 -9.60 5.86 4.52
N VAL A 60 -9.20 6.50 3.43
CA VAL A 60 -8.54 5.84 2.29
C VAL A 60 -7.23 5.17 2.69
N VAL A 61 -6.34 5.87 3.40
CA VAL A 61 -5.05 5.31 3.80
C VAL A 61 -5.22 4.13 4.77
N ARG A 62 -6.24 4.15 5.63
CA ARG A 62 -6.58 3.03 6.52
C ARG A 62 -7.12 1.84 5.73
N ASP A 63 -7.97 2.08 4.74
CA ASP A 63 -8.54 1.04 3.88
C ASP A 63 -7.42 0.35 3.06
N PHE A 64 -6.49 1.12 2.48
CA PHE A 64 -5.32 0.58 1.79
C PHE A 64 -4.39 -0.18 2.72
N ALA A 65 -4.06 0.36 3.90
CA ALA A 65 -3.20 -0.33 4.86
C ALA A 65 -3.83 -1.66 5.33
N ALA A 66 -5.16 -1.69 5.52
CA ALA A 66 -5.87 -2.93 5.84
C ALA A 66 -5.87 -3.93 4.69
N MET A 67 -6.03 -3.47 3.44
CA MET A 67 -5.97 -4.32 2.26
C MET A 67 -4.58 -4.95 2.08
N ARG A 68 -3.52 -4.16 2.25
CA ARG A 68 -2.12 -4.60 2.16
C ARG A 68 -1.82 -5.69 3.20
N ARG A 69 -2.09 -5.41 4.49
CA ARG A 69 -1.95 -6.40 5.57
C ARG A 69 -2.69 -7.72 5.31
N ARG A 70 -3.89 -7.65 4.71
CA ARG A 70 -4.65 -8.87 4.33
C ARG A 70 -3.97 -9.61 3.17
N SER A 71 -3.40 -8.89 2.21
CA SER A 71 -2.66 -9.47 1.09
C SER A 71 -1.40 -10.18 1.57
N ASP A 72 -0.63 -9.52 2.44
CA ASP A 72 0.65 -10.03 2.97
C ASP A 72 0.43 -11.31 3.77
N ARG A 73 -0.56 -11.32 4.69
CA ARG A 73 -0.92 -12.53 5.43
C ARG A 73 -1.33 -13.69 4.52
N ARG A 74 -2.08 -13.42 3.45
CA ARG A 74 -2.44 -14.46 2.48
C ARG A 74 -1.22 -14.96 1.71
N ARG A 75 -0.27 -14.08 1.40
CA ARG A 75 0.99 -14.44 0.73
C ARG A 75 1.83 -15.32 1.64
N GLU A 76 2.08 -14.88 2.87
CA GLU A 76 2.81 -15.65 3.90
C GLU A 76 2.18 -17.03 4.12
N ALA A 77 0.84 -17.11 4.19
CA ALA A 77 0.15 -18.39 4.33
C ALA A 77 0.38 -19.33 3.14
N ARG A 78 0.37 -18.81 1.90
CA ARG A 78 0.67 -19.61 0.70
C ARG A 78 2.13 -20.06 0.67
N GLU A 79 3.05 -19.17 1.01
CA GLU A 79 4.49 -19.46 1.02
C GLU A 79 4.82 -20.55 2.04
N LYS A 80 4.24 -20.50 3.24
CA LYS A 80 4.37 -21.59 4.25
C LYS A 80 3.84 -22.94 3.78
N VAL A 81 2.78 -22.95 2.97
CA VAL A 81 2.24 -24.19 2.39
C VAL A 81 3.20 -24.77 1.33
N VAL A 82 3.82 -23.91 0.52
CA VAL A 82 4.77 -24.31 -0.53
C VAL A 82 6.13 -24.73 0.05
N GLU A 83 6.59 -24.07 1.12
CA GLU A 83 7.83 -24.43 1.83
C GLU A 83 7.80 -25.87 2.38
N HIS A 84 6.61 -26.45 2.57
CA HIS A 84 6.42 -27.84 2.99
C HIS A 84 6.43 -28.85 1.82
N HIS A 85 6.55 -28.38 0.58
CA HIS A 85 6.80 -29.25 -0.56
C HIS A 85 8.32 -29.38 -0.71
N ASP A 86 8.87 -30.58 -0.58
CA ASP A 86 10.28 -30.86 -0.90
C ASP A 86 10.53 -30.40 -2.33
N VAL A 87 11.16 -29.23 -2.47
CA VAL A 87 11.54 -28.70 -3.77
C VAL A 87 12.73 -29.52 -4.21
N THR A 88 12.48 -30.55 -5.01
CA THR A 88 13.54 -31.33 -5.65
C THR A 88 14.47 -30.36 -6.37
N PRO A 89 15.77 -30.34 -6.03
CA PRO A 89 16.74 -29.47 -6.67
C PRO A 89 16.73 -29.63 -8.20
N PRO A 90 16.87 -28.54 -8.97
CA PRO A 90 16.73 -28.58 -10.43
C PRO A 90 17.67 -29.59 -11.13
N ASP A 91 18.85 -29.79 -10.56
CA ASP A 91 19.85 -30.77 -10.99
C ASP A 91 19.35 -32.22 -10.88
N VAL A 92 18.62 -32.56 -9.82
CA VAL A 92 18.01 -33.89 -9.62
C VAL A 92 16.88 -34.13 -10.64
N LEU A 93 16.10 -33.10 -10.97
CA LEU A 93 15.04 -33.16 -11.97
C LEU A 93 15.58 -33.39 -13.40
N LEU A 94 16.71 -32.76 -13.73
CA LEU A 94 17.36 -32.91 -15.03
C LEU A 94 17.96 -34.32 -15.22
N GLU A 95 18.40 -34.95 -14.14
CA GLU A 95 18.94 -36.31 -14.17
C GLU A 95 17.83 -37.35 -14.37
N GLN A 96 16.65 -37.14 -13.77
CA GLN A 96 15.48 -38.01 -13.95
C GLN A 96 14.86 -37.93 -15.36
N MET A 97 14.93 -36.78 -16.04
CA MET A 97 14.41 -36.64 -17.42
C MET A 97 15.34 -37.20 -18.50
N ARG A 98 16.57 -37.57 -18.15
CA ARG A 98 17.56 -38.15 -19.09
C ARG A 98 17.59 -39.68 -19.09
N MET A 99 16.85 -40.33 -18.18
CA MET A 99 16.52 -41.76 -18.23
C MET A 99 15.16 -41.99 -18.88
#